data_AF-A0A511YUG4-F1
#
_entry.id   AF-A0A511YUG4-F1
#
_cell.length_a   1.000
_cell.length_b   1.000
_cell.length_c   1.000
_cell.angle_alpha   90.00
_cell.angle_beta   90.00
_cell.angle_gamma   90.00
#
_symmetry.space_group_name_H-M   'P 1'
#
loop_
_entity.id
_entity.type
_entity.pdbx_description
1 polymer ?
#
loop_
_entity_poly.entity_id
_entity_poly.type
_entity_poly.pdbx_seq_one_letter_code
_entity_poly.pdbx_strand_id
1 'polypeptide(L)'
;MARQLVLLVLGALLAFSALRVATPRRPTESDARLRRRRAEWLSVATAVVVGYLGWAVVARLNPGGTPDPRGAVAFVALVATVAAAIPLLARVWRRAAAARVADEAARAQPGAGGEPEPPARHSGLSGQTPPRRAGDRPPRLGPRSPVQASWTPLHAVYDLVMTPEHFAELYEKARYESMLSRRWEELRPTERQARTELALAALEASGLAETLRTALETAERSRIVEGLLAQRDAELARRGAEHREREEALVAELAAARAEHHAEVEAVRAEHRAEVAQLSEQHDTDRARLESQRDAEVACLLSQHQAELDSLRADHQAELGRVRADHTADVARLEAEHAAEVRWFRTAHEAELDRLRGDLAARADGAEPRDAVVEPRGGSEPADSLPVT
;
A
#
# COMPACT_ATOMS: atom_id res chain seq x y z
N MET A 1 23.32 -23.69 23.67
CA MET A 1 23.09 -22.26 23.33
C MET A 1 23.37 -21.96 21.86
N ALA A 2 24.62 -21.90 21.41
CA ALA A 2 24.96 -21.57 20.01
C ALA A 2 24.31 -22.53 18.99
N ARG A 3 24.27 -23.83 19.30
CA ARG A 3 23.71 -24.86 18.39
C ARG A 3 22.21 -24.72 18.13
N GLN A 4 21.41 -24.33 19.13
CA GLN A 4 19.97 -24.11 18.95
C GLN A 4 19.68 -22.82 18.19
N LEU A 5 20.46 -21.75 18.45
CA LEU A 5 20.34 -20.50 17.72
C LEU A 5 20.70 -20.67 16.24
N VAL A 6 21.76 -21.44 15.94
CA VAL A 6 22.14 -21.81 14.58
C VAL A 6 21.05 -22.62 13.89
N LEU A 7 20.48 -23.63 14.54
CA LEU A 7 19.40 -24.45 13.94
C LEU A 7 18.13 -23.65 13.66
N LEU A 8 17.81 -22.65 14.50
CA LEU A 8 16.64 -21.79 14.32
C LEU A 8 16.82 -20.79 13.18
N VAL A 9 18.01 -20.17 13.09
CA VAL A 9 18.37 -19.30 11.97
C VAL A 9 18.40 -20.11 10.67
N LEU A 10 18.94 -21.33 10.70
CA LEU A 10 18.93 -22.23 9.55
C LEU A 10 17.49 -22.62 9.15
N GLY A 11 16.63 -22.91 10.12
CA GLY A 11 15.22 -23.24 9.89
C GLY A 11 14.43 -22.08 9.30
N ALA A 12 14.64 -20.86 9.79
CA ALA A 12 14.01 -19.66 9.23
C ALA A 12 14.51 -19.37 7.80
N LEU A 13 15.81 -19.55 7.54
CA LEU A 13 16.39 -19.41 6.20
C LEU A 13 15.89 -20.49 5.24
N LEU A 14 15.73 -21.73 5.70
CA LEU A 14 15.19 -22.83 4.90
C LEU A 14 13.70 -22.63 4.61
N ALA A 15 12.91 -22.19 5.58
CA ALA A 15 11.50 -21.85 5.38
C ALA A 15 11.36 -20.68 4.39
N PHE A 16 12.20 -19.65 4.50
CA PHE A 16 12.24 -18.53 3.57
C PHE A 16 12.67 -18.97 2.15
N SER A 17 13.64 -19.87 2.04
CA SER A 17 14.09 -20.47 0.78
C SER A 17 12.98 -21.30 0.12
N ALA A 18 12.34 -22.19 0.88
CA ALA A 18 11.24 -23.02 0.39
C ALA A 18 10.06 -22.17 -0.07
N LEU A 19 9.71 -21.11 0.67
CA LEU A 19 8.63 -20.20 0.32
C LEU A 19 8.95 -19.39 -0.95
N ARG A 20 10.21 -19.01 -1.15
CA ARG A 20 10.68 -18.33 -2.36
C ARG A 20 10.61 -19.21 -3.61
N VAL A 21 10.85 -20.51 -3.45
CA VAL A 21 10.72 -21.51 -4.54
C VAL A 21 9.25 -21.84 -4.81
N ALA A 22 8.40 -21.84 -3.77
CA ALA A 22 6.98 -22.19 -3.88
C ALA A 22 6.08 -21.09 -4.45
N THR A 23 6.57 -19.86 -4.67
CA THR A 23 5.82 -18.81 -5.35
C THR A 23 6.17 -18.77 -6.85
N PRO A 24 5.46 -19.51 -7.73
CA PRO A 24 5.71 -19.46 -9.16
C PRO A 24 5.42 -18.06 -9.68
N ARG A 25 6.37 -17.51 -10.44
CA ARG A 25 6.17 -16.24 -11.16
C ARG A 25 5.02 -16.42 -12.14
N ARG A 26 3.91 -15.70 -11.94
CA ARG A 26 2.89 -15.57 -12.97
C ARG A 26 3.45 -14.69 -14.10
N PRO A 27 3.45 -15.16 -15.36
CA PRO A 27 4.14 -14.49 -16.46
C PRO A 27 3.57 -13.11 -16.85
N THR A 28 2.44 -12.69 -16.26
CA THR A 28 1.77 -11.43 -16.56
C THR A 28 1.79 -10.41 -15.42
N GLU A 29 2.44 -10.72 -14.28
CA GLU A 29 2.41 -9.82 -13.13
C GLU A 29 3.46 -8.71 -13.27
N SER A 30 3.02 -7.47 -13.44
CA SER A 30 3.88 -6.29 -13.54
C SER A 30 4.87 -6.22 -12.37
N ASP A 31 6.14 -5.92 -12.65
CA ASP A 31 7.23 -5.85 -11.66
C ASP A 31 6.90 -5.00 -10.42
N ALA A 32 6.04 -3.98 -10.56
CA ALA A 32 5.57 -3.15 -9.46
C ALA A 32 4.77 -3.93 -8.40
N ARG A 33 3.89 -4.84 -8.82
CA ARG A 33 3.08 -5.68 -7.90
C ARG A 33 3.96 -6.71 -7.18
N LEU A 34 4.95 -7.26 -7.89
CA LEU A 34 5.95 -8.17 -7.34
C LEU A 34 6.80 -7.49 -6.26
N ARG A 35 7.20 -6.23 -6.46
CA ARG A 35 7.92 -5.44 -5.44
C ARG A 35 7.05 -5.16 -4.22
N ARG A 36 5.77 -4.81 -4.42
CA ARG A 36 4.83 -4.54 -3.32
C ARG A 36 4.57 -5.78 -2.47
N ARG A 37 4.27 -6.92 -3.11
CA ARG A 37 4.12 -8.20 -2.40
C ARG A 37 5.39 -8.58 -1.63
N ARG A 38 6.57 -8.44 -2.24
CA ARG A 38 7.84 -8.71 -1.53
C ARG A 38 8.02 -7.83 -0.30
N ALA A 39 7.65 -6.55 -0.37
CA ALA A 39 7.72 -5.64 0.77
C ALA A 39 6.73 -6.03 1.89
N GLU A 40 5.50 -6.39 1.53
CA GLU A 40 4.49 -6.86 2.47
C GLU A 40 4.95 -8.16 3.17
N TRP A 41 5.43 -9.14 2.41
CA TRP A 41 5.95 -10.40 2.97
C TRP A 41 7.19 -10.19 3.86
N LEU A 42 8.11 -9.31 3.48
CA LEU A 42 9.25 -8.94 4.32
C LEU A 42 8.80 -8.31 5.65
N SER A 43 7.75 -7.48 5.63
CA SER A 43 7.23 -6.87 6.85
C SER A 43 6.61 -7.90 7.80
N VAL A 44 5.84 -8.86 7.27
CA VAL A 44 5.24 -9.96 8.05
C VAL A 44 6.33 -10.86 8.62
N ALA A 45 7.31 -11.26 7.80
CA ALA A 45 8.43 -12.08 8.27
C ALA A 45 9.23 -11.38 9.38
N THR A 46 9.46 -10.07 9.24
CA THR A 46 10.15 -9.28 10.27
C THR A 46 9.34 -9.22 11.56
N ALA A 47 8.02 -9.00 11.47
CA ALA A 47 7.14 -8.98 12.63
C ALA A 47 7.13 -10.33 13.38
N VAL A 48 7.10 -11.45 12.64
CA VAL A 48 7.17 -12.80 13.23
C VAL A 48 8.50 -13.03 13.94
N VAL A 49 9.62 -12.63 13.33
CA VAL A 49 10.95 -12.76 13.96
C VAL A 49 11.04 -11.92 15.24
N VAL A 50 10.53 -10.69 15.21
CA VAL A 50 10.51 -9.80 16.38
C VAL A 50 9.62 -10.36 17.49
N GLY A 51 8.42 -10.85 17.14
CA GLY A 51 7.51 -11.48 18.09
C GLY A 51 8.11 -12.73 18.73
N TYR A 52 8.76 -13.57 17.94
CA TYR A 52 9.44 -14.77 18.43
C TYR A 52 10.63 -14.42 19.34
N LEU A 53 11.46 -13.45 18.96
CA LEU A 53 12.56 -12.96 19.80
C LEU A 53 12.04 -12.38 21.12
N GLY A 54 10.93 -11.63 21.07
CA GLY A 54 10.25 -11.12 22.26
C GLY A 54 9.78 -12.24 23.18
N TRP A 55 9.08 -13.24 22.63
CA TRP A 55 8.65 -14.42 23.37
C TRP A 55 9.84 -15.19 23.97
N ALA A 56 10.90 -15.41 23.20
CA ALA A 56 12.09 -16.13 23.65
C ALA A 56 12.83 -15.39 24.79
N VAL A 57 12.84 -14.05 24.76
CA VAL A 57 13.39 -13.22 25.84
C VAL A 57 12.53 -13.34 27.10
N VAL A 58 11.19 -13.24 26.98
CA VAL A 58 10.25 -13.38 28.11
C VAL A 58 10.35 -14.78 28.73
N ALA A 59 10.37 -15.83 27.91
CA ALA A 59 10.51 -17.21 28.36
C ALA A 59 11.85 -17.45 29.09
N ARG A 60 12.92 -16.73 28.70
CA ARG A 60 14.23 -16.81 29.37
C ARG A 60 14.31 -16.04 30.68
N LEU A 61 13.61 -14.91 30.77
CA LEU A 61 13.55 -14.09 31.97
C LEU A 61 12.68 -14.72 33.06
N ASN A 62 11.91 -15.76 32.73
CA ASN A 62 10.99 -16.40 33.66
C ASN A 62 11.05 -17.95 33.63
N PRO A 63 12.16 -18.57 34.07
CA PRO A 63 12.26 -20.03 34.15
C PRO A 63 11.38 -20.64 35.26
N GLY A 64 10.81 -19.83 36.16
CA GLY A 64 10.04 -20.27 37.34
C GLY A 64 8.54 -20.00 37.30
N GLY A 65 7.99 -19.50 36.18
CA GLY A 65 6.56 -19.27 36.00
C GLY A 65 5.96 -18.05 36.72
N THR A 66 6.74 -17.34 37.56
CA THR A 66 6.29 -16.11 38.23
C THR A 66 6.97 -14.88 37.59
N PRO A 67 6.22 -13.99 36.92
CA PRO A 67 6.81 -12.88 36.19
C PRO A 67 7.52 -11.90 37.15
N ASP A 68 8.85 -11.84 37.08
CA ASP A 68 9.64 -10.82 37.79
C ASP A 68 9.28 -9.44 37.23
N PRO A 69 8.75 -8.51 38.05
CA PRO A 69 8.33 -7.18 37.62
C PRO A 69 9.45 -6.39 36.94
N ARG A 70 10.73 -6.65 37.26
CA ARG A 70 11.86 -5.98 36.62
C ARG A 70 12.07 -6.44 35.17
N GLY A 71 11.83 -7.72 34.89
CA GLY A 71 11.87 -8.28 33.54
C GLY A 71 10.74 -7.75 32.67
N ALA A 72 9.55 -7.57 33.25
CA ALA A 72 8.39 -6.99 32.55
C ALA A 72 8.65 -5.54 32.13
N VAL A 73 9.24 -4.71 32.99
CA VAL A 73 9.59 -3.31 32.67
C VAL A 73 10.62 -3.25 31.54
N ALA A 74 11.66 -4.09 31.57
CA ALA A 74 12.67 -4.13 30.50
C ALA A 74 12.06 -4.57 29.15
N PHE A 75 11.12 -5.52 29.18
CA PHE A 75 10.40 -5.97 27.98
C PHE A 75 9.49 -4.87 27.41
N VAL A 76 8.69 -4.21 28.25
CA VAL A 76 7.82 -3.10 27.82
C VAL A 76 8.65 -1.95 27.25
N ALA A 77 9.79 -1.63 27.87
CA ALA A 77 10.71 -0.62 27.35
C ALA A 77 11.28 -1.02 25.98
N LEU A 78 11.69 -2.28 25.79
CA LEU A 78 12.17 -2.80 24.50
C LEU A 78 11.08 -2.71 23.42
N VAL A 79 9.87 -3.19 23.72
CA VAL A 79 8.73 -3.15 22.80
C VAL A 79 8.37 -1.70 22.43
N ALA A 80 8.34 -0.79 23.40
CA ALA A 80 8.10 0.63 23.17
C ALA A 80 9.20 1.26 22.28
N THR A 81 10.46 0.89 22.50
CA THR A 81 11.60 1.39 21.71
C THR A 81 11.52 0.89 20.27
N VAL A 82 11.19 -0.39 20.05
CA VAL A 82 10.99 -0.97 18.72
C VAL A 82 9.78 -0.32 18.03
N ALA A 83 8.66 -0.16 18.74
CA ALA A 83 7.47 0.49 18.22
C ALA A 83 7.73 1.95 17.80
N ALA A 84 8.56 2.69 18.56
CA ALA A 84 8.97 4.04 18.21
C ALA A 84 9.98 4.09 17.03
N ALA A 85 10.81 3.06 16.86
CA ALA A 85 11.79 2.99 15.77
C ALA A 85 11.15 2.70 14.39
N ILE A 86 10.04 1.94 14.36
CA ILE A 86 9.31 1.60 13.12
C ILE A 86 8.91 2.84 12.30
N PRO A 87 8.21 3.86 12.84
CA PRO A 87 7.81 5.03 12.07
C PRO A 87 9.00 5.90 11.62
N LEU A 88 10.10 5.91 12.38
CA LEU A 88 11.35 6.59 12.01
C LEU A 88 12.01 5.91 10.81
N LEU A 89 12.15 4.58 10.84
CA LEU A 89 12.65 3.79 9.72
C LEU A 89 11.77 3.94 8.48
N ALA A 90 10.44 3.95 8.64
CA ALA A 90 9.51 4.20 7.55
C ALA A 90 9.65 5.61 6.95
N ARG A 91 9.99 6.64 7.74
CA ARG A 91 10.31 7.98 7.23
C ARG A 91 11.62 7.99 6.44
N VAL A 92 12.67 7.34 6.96
CA VAL A 92 13.97 7.24 6.28
C VAL A 92 13.83 6.52 4.94
N TRP A 93 13.09 5.41 4.91
CA TRP A 93 12.80 4.67 3.69
C TRP A 93 12.01 5.49 2.66
N ARG A 94 10.98 6.23 3.10
CA ARG A 94 10.24 7.12 2.20
C ARG A 94 11.12 8.22 1.61
N ARG A 95 12.02 8.81 2.40
CA ARG A 95 12.99 9.80 1.89
C ARG A 95 13.97 9.17 0.90
N ALA A 96 14.50 7.99 1.20
CA ALA A 96 15.40 7.28 0.29
C ALA A 96 14.72 6.88 -1.02
N ALA A 97 13.46 6.44 -0.96
CA ALA A 97 12.65 6.14 -2.15
C ALA A 97 12.37 7.39 -2.99
N ALA A 98 11.98 8.51 -2.35
CA ALA A 98 11.77 9.77 -3.04
C ALA A 98 13.04 10.29 -3.73
N ALA A 99 14.21 10.17 -3.07
CA ALA A 99 15.49 10.54 -3.65
C ALA A 99 15.83 9.71 -4.90
N ARG A 100 15.52 8.41 -4.91
CA ARG A 100 15.73 7.56 -6.10
C ARG A 100 14.81 7.93 -7.25
N VAL A 101 13.54 8.22 -6.97
CA VAL A 101 12.59 8.68 -8.01
C VAL A 101 13.04 10.02 -8.60
N ALA A 102 13.56 10.94 -7.76
CA ALA A 102 14.12 12.19 -8.24
C ALA A 102 15.38 11.99 -9.10
N ASP A 103 16.27 11.08 -8.73
CA ASP A 103 17.48 10.73 -9.49
C ASP A 103 17.13 10.02 -10.82
N GLU A 104 16.15 9.12 -10.82
CA GLU A 104 15.61 8.50 -12.04
C GLU A 104 14.90 9.53 -12.95
N ALA A 105 14.13 10.47 -12.38
CA ALA A 105 13.50 11.55 -13.14
C ALA A 105 14.54 12.51 -13.75
N ALA A 106 15.61 12.81 -13.02
CA ALA A 106 16.73 13.60 -13.51
C ALA A 106 17.47 12.91 -14.67
N ARG A 107 17.61 11.57 -14.63
CA ARG A 107 18.18 10.78 -15.73
C ARG A 107 17.22 10.58 -16.90
N ALA A 108 15.92 10.56 -16.64
CA ALA A 108 14.88 10.34 -17.65
C ALA A 108 14.50 11.63 -18.41
N GLN A 109 14.91 12.82 -17.96
CA GLN A 109 14.84 14.04 -18.76
C GLN A 109 15.88 13.95 -19.89
N PRO A 110 15.47 13.69 -21.14
CA PRO A 110 16.39 13.68 -22.27
C PRO A 110 16.63 15.13 -22.66
N GLY A 111 17.82 15.67 -22.39
CA GLY A 111 18.31 16.86 -23.11
C GLY A 111 18.32 18.21 -22.39
N ALA A 112 18.66 18.29 -21.11
CA ALA A 112 18.91 19.59 -20.47
C ALA A 112 20.38 20.08 -20.52
N GLY A 113 21.29 19.36 -21.20
CA GLY A 113 22.73 19.68 -21.20
C GLY A 113 23.46 19.51 -22.52
N GLY A 114 22.76 19.31 -23.64
CA GLY A 114 23.38 19.38 -24.96
C GLY A 114 23.43 20.83 -25.41
N GLU A 115 24.65 21.38 -25.56
CA GLU A 115 24.88 22.59 -26.36
C GLU A 115 24.09 22.48 -27.68
N PRO A 116 23.51 23.58 -28.19
CA PRO A 116 22.80 23.58 -29.45
C PRO A 116 23.76 23.22 -30.57
N GLU A 117 23.78 21.94 -30.93
CA GLU A 117 24.47 21.43 -32.10
C GLU A 117 23.86 22.15 -33.32
N PRO A 118 24.68 22.86 -34.12
CA PRO A 118 24.17 23.63 -35.25
C PRO A 118 23.44 22.68 -36.20
N PRO A 119 22.28 23.08 -36.74
CA PRO A 119 21.36 22.17 -37.42
C PRO A 119 22.09 21.43 -38.55
N ALA A 120 22.27 20.13 -38.32
CA ALA A 120 22.72 19.20 -39.33
C ALA A 120 21.74 19.29 -40.49
N ARG A 121 22.27 19.72 -41.65
CA ARG A 121 21.56 19.85 -42.91
C ARG A 121 20.87 18.53 -43.24
N HIS A 122 19.58 18.46 -43.02
CA HIS A 122 18.75 17.37 -43.51
C HIS A 122 18.72 17.46 -45.03
N SER A 123 19.39 16.52 -45.69
CA SER A 123 19.17 16.21 -47.10
C SER A 123 17.74 15.69 -47.24
N GLY A 124 16.84 16.59 -47.63
CA GLY A 124 15.42 16.32 -47.79
C GLY A 124 15.14 15.25 -48.84
N LEU A 125 14.60 14.13 -48.39
CA LEU A 125 13.61 13.34 -49.10
C LEU A 125 12.24 13.75 -48.54
N SER A 126 11.64 14.80 -49.10
CA SER A 126 10.18 14.93 -49.06
C SER A 126 9.71 15.58 -50.36
N GLY A 127 8.90 14.82 -51.09
CA GLY A 127 8.05 15.35 -52.13
C GLY A 127 7.08 16.35 -51.49
N GLN A 128 7.32 17.63 -51.72
CA GLN A 128 6.27 18.63 -51.76
C GLN A 128 6.37 19.35 -53.08
N THR A 129 5.35 19.08 -53.90
CA THR A 129 5.01 19.77 -55.12
C THR A 129 4.82 21.27 -54.82
N PRO A 130 5.60 22.18 -55.42
CA PRO A 130 5.40 23.61 -55.23
C PRO A 130 4.21 24.11 -56.07
N PRO A 131 3.52 25.18 -55.65
CA PRO A 131 2.48 25.80 -56.45
C PRO A 131 3.10 26.45 -57.70
N ARG A 132 2.42 26.26 -58.83
CA ARG A 132 2.68 26.89 -60.13
C ARG A 132 3.00 28.37 -59.98
N ARG A 133 4.27 28.73 -60.19
CA ARG A 133 4.69 30.10 -60.40
C ARG A 133 4.31 30.49 -61.83
N ALA A 134 3.32 31.38 -61.92
CA ALA A 134 3.03 32.12 -63.14
C ALA A 134 4.24 32.97 -63.53
N GLY A 135 4.70 32.83 -64.77
CA GLY A 135 5.72 33.69 -65.34
C GLY A 135 6.95 32.95 -65.85
N ASP A 136 6.77 32.12 -66.86
CA ASP A 136 7.79 31.97 -67.89
C ASP A 136 7.13 31.97 -69.27
N ARG A 137 7.55 32.96 -70.05
CA ARG A 137 7.08 33.23 -71.40
C ARG A 137 7.43 32.04 -72.31
N PRO A 138 6.57 31.67 -73.27
CA PRO A 138 7.00 30.79 -74.35
C PRO A 138 8.14 31.47 -75.13
N PRO A 139 9.16 30.73 -75.60
CA PRO A 139 10.14 31.29 -76.52
C PRO A 139 9.40 31.76 -77.78
N ARG A 140 9.57 33.04 -78.11
CA ARG A 140 9.12 33.62 -79.38
C ARG A 140 9.68 32.76 -80.51
N LEU A 141 8.77 32.15 -81.27
CA LEU A 141 9.03 31.67 -82.61
C LEU A 141 9.62 32.84 -83.42
N GLY A 142 10.93 32.79 -83.69
CA GLY A 142 11.57 33.69 -84.63
C GLY A 142 10.98 33.49 -86.04
N PRO A 143 10.95 34.53 -86.87
CA PRO A 143 10.47 34.42 -88.24
C PRO A 143 11.30 33.37 -88.99
N ARG A 144 10.60 32.39 -89.58
CA ARG A 144 11.15 31.43 -90.53
C ARG A 144 11.90 32.20 -91.62
N SER A 145 13.20 31.94 -91.73
CA SER A 145 14.01 32.30 -92.89
C SER A 145 13.34 31.72 -94.16
N PRO A 146 13.15 32.50 -95.23
CA PRO A 146 12.76 31.95 -96.52
C PRO A 146 13.96 31.18 -97.06
N VAL A 147 13.88 29.85 -97.03
CA VAL A 147 14.79 29.00 -97.81
C VAL A 147 14.52 29.33 -99.28
N GLN A 148 15.40 30.12 -99.86
CA GLN A 148 15.44 30.39 -101.29
C GLN A 148 15.58 29.06 -102.02
N ALA A 149 14.52 28.70 -102.75
CA ALA A 149 14.58 27.68 -103.77
C ALA A 149 15.52 28.17 -104.88
N SER A 150 16.80 27.80 -104.80
CA SER A 150 17.69 27.85 -105.94
C SER A 150 17.25 26.77 -106.92
N TRP A 151 16.44 27.18 -107.90
CA TRP A 151 16.24 26.42 -109.12
C TRP A 151 17.57 26.35 -109.85
N THR A 152 18.27 25.22 -109.72
CA THR A 152 19.32 24.82 -110.65
C THR A 152 18.66 24.12 -111.84
N PRO A 153 18.67 24.71 -113.04
CA PRO A 153 18.28 24.02 -114.25
C PRO A 153 19.51 23.31 -114.78
N LEU A 154 19.55 21.98 -114.66
CA LEU A 154 20.52 21.17 -115.40
C LEU A 154 19.76 20.06 -116.12
N HIS A 155 19.27 20.44 -117.30
CA HIS A 155 19.19 19.56 -118.46
C HIS A 155 20.55 18.88 -118.66
N ALA A 156 20.70 17.66 -118.18
CA ALA A 156 21.82 16.81 -118.53
C ALA A 156 21.44 15.34 -118.34
N VAL A 157 21.39 14.62 -119.47
CA VAL A 157 21.54 13.17 -119.60
C VAL A 157 20.31 12.31 -119.28
N TYR A 158 19.31 12.35 -120.17
CA TYR A 158 18.49 11.18 -120.51
C TYR A 158 19.12 10.48 -121.71
N ASP A 159 20.16 9.68 -121.43
CA ASP A 159 20.48 8.47 -122.21
C ASP A 159 20.60 7.31 -121.23
N LEU A 160 19.69 7.28 -120.24
CA LEU A 160 19.42 6.06 -119.51
C LEU A 160 18.64 5.17 -120.47
N VAL A 161 19.33 4.20 -121.05
CA VAL A 161 18.69 3.02 -121.64
C VAL A 161 17.74 2.50 -120.58
N MET A 162 16.44 2.76 -120.76
CA MET A 162 15.35 2.30 -119.92
C MET A 162 15.38 0.78 -119.97
N THR A 163 16.06 0.17 -119.00
CA THR A 163 16.01 -1.26 -118.86
C THR A 163 14.59 -1.65 -118.43
N PRO A 164 14.11 -2.84 -118.80
CA PRO A 164 12.82 -3.33 -118.35
C PRO A 164 12.64 -3.26 -116.82
N GLU A 165 13.73 -3.39 -116.04
CA GLU A 165 13.69 -3.21 -114.59
C GLU A 165 13.34 -1.77 -114.18
N HIS A 166 13.88 -0.77 -114.88
CA HIS A 166 13.64 0.64 -114.53
C HIS A 166 12.21 1.10 -114.87
N PHE A 167 11.62 0.57 -115.95
CA PHE A 167 10.21 0.80 -116.27
C PHE A 167 9.29 0.13 -115.24
N ALA A 168 9.65 -1.07 -114.77
CA ALA A 168 8.91 -1.76 -113.70
C ALA A 168 8.96 -0.99 -112.37
N GLU A 169 10.12 -0.43 -112.00
CA GLU A 169 10.25 0.45 -110.82
C GLU A 169 9.39 1.71 -110.92
N LEU A 170 9.40 2.40 -112.07
CA LEU A 170 8.61 3.62 -112.28
C LEU A 170 7.10 3.32 -112.30
N TYR A 171 6.69 2.20 -112.89
CA TYR A 171 5.29 1.78 -112.89
C TYR A 171 4.81 1.43 -111.48
N GLU A 172 5.58 0.65 -110.72
CA GLU A 172 5.24 0.34 -109.32
C GLU A 172 5.23 1.62 -108.47
N LYS A 173 6.16 2.55 -108.66
CA LYS A 173 6.16 3.85 -107.98
C LYS A 173 4.90 4.67 -108.28
N ALA A 174 4.51 4.81 -109.54
CA ALA A 174 3.31 5.55 -109.94
C ALA A 174 2.02 4.86 -109.43
N ARG A 175 2.00 3.53 -109.44
CA ARG A 175 0.92 2.73 -108.83
C ARG A 175 0.84 2.98 -107.33
N TYR A 176 1.97 3.04 -106.62
CA TYR A 176 2.05 3.34 -105.19
C TYR A 176 1.58 4.76 -104.85
N GLU A 177 2.02 5.77 -105.61
CA GLU A 177 1.60 7.17 -105.41
C GLU A 177 0.08 7.34 -105.64
N SER A 178 -0.45 6.69 -106.68
CA SER A 178 -1.90 6.61 -106.92
C SER A 178 -2.64 5.94 -105.75
N MET A 179 -2.11 4.83 -105.23
CA MET A 179 -2.67 4.12 -104.10
C MET A 179 -2.62 4.94 -102.80
N LEU A 180 -1.58 5.76 -102.59
CA LEU A 180 -1.43 6.66 -101.44
C LEU A 180 -2.45 7.80 -101.45
N SER A 181 -2.83 8.29 -102.63
CA SER A 181 -3.77 9.41 -102.80
C SER A 181 -5.24 9.05 -102.55
N ARG A 182 -5.61 7.77 -102.65
CA ARG A 182 -6.99 7.29 -102.40
C ARG A 182 -7.29 7.18 -100.90
N ARG A 183 -8.55 7.42 -100.54
CA ARG A 183 -9.05 7.20 -99.18
C ARG A 183 -9.03 5.71 -98.84
N TRP A 184 -8.81 5.40 -97.56
CA TRP A 184 -8.68 4.01 -97.10
C TRP A 184 -9.93 3.17 -97.40
N GLU A 185 -11.11 3.77 -97.35
CA GLU A 185 -12.37 3.06 -97.61
C GLU A 185 -12.55 2.68 -99.09
N GLU A 186 -11.88 3.38 -100.01
CA GLU A 186 -12.02 3.21 -101.47
C GLU A 186 -11.06 2.17 -102.05
N LEU A 187 -10.10 1.70 -101.25
CA LEU A 187 -9.12 0.69 -101.65
C LEU A 187 -9.74 -0.71 -101.63
N ARG A 188 -9.37 -1.53 -102.62
CA ARG A 188 -9.73 -2.96 -102.61
C ARG A 188 -9.07 -3.65 -101.39
N PRO A 189 -9.63 -4.75 -100.86
CA PRO A 189 -9.04 -5.45 -99.72
C PRO A 189 -7.56 -5.80 -99.90
N THR A 190 -7.16 -6.21 -101.11
CA THR A 190 -5.77 -6.53 -101.47
C THR A 190 -4.87 -5.29 -101.52
N GLU A 191 -5.39 -4.14 -101.97
CA GLU A 191 -4.66 -2.86 -101.97
C GLU A 191 -4.50 -2.31 -100.54
N ARG A 192 -5.53 -2.47 -99.70
CA ARG A 192 -5.43 -2.17 -98.26
C ARG A 192 -4.36 -3.03 -97.61
N GLN A 193 -4.36 -4.33 -97.89
CA GLN A 193 -3.37 -5.28 -97.38
C GLN A 193 -1.94 -4.87 -97.81
N ALA A 194 -1.72 -4.60 -99.09
CA ALA A 194 -0.42 -4.15 -99.61
C ALA A 194 0.03 -2.82 -98.97
N ARG A 195 -0.90 -1.87 -98.76
CA ARG A 195 -0.59 -0.59 -98.12
C ARG A 195 -0.25 -0.77 -96.62
N THR A 196 -0.90 -1.70 -95.92
CA THR A 196 -0.50 -2.08 -94.55
C THR A 196 0.85 -2.77 -94.51
N GLU A 197 1.13 -3.70 -95.43
CA GLU A 197 2.42 -4.39 -95.51
C GLU A 197 3.56 -3.40 -95.77
N LEU A 198 3.35 -2.43 -96.68
CA LEU A 198 4.35 -1.40 -96.95
C LEU A 198 4.53 -0.43 -95.77
N ALA A 199 3.44 -0.07 -95.08
CA ALA A 199 3.50 0.77 -93.88
C ALA A 199 4.24 0.07 -92.73
N LEU A 200 4.01 -1.25 -92.56
CA LEU A 200 4.74 -2.09 -91.61
C LEU A 200 6.23 -2.17 -91.96
N ALA A 201 6.56 -2.43 -93.22
CA ALA A 201 7.96 -2.47 -93.68
C ALA A 201 8.67 -1.12 -93.48
N ALA A 202 7.99 0.01 -93.72
CA ALA A 202 8.52 1.34 -93.46
C ALA A 202 8.70 1.63 -91.95
N LEU A 203 7.78 1.15 -91.11
CA LEU A 203 7.88 1.22 -89.65
C LEU A 203 9.04 0.36 -89.12
N GLU A 204 9.29 -0.79 -89.72
CA GLU A 204 10.42 -1.67 -89.39
C GLU A 204 11.75 -1.05 -89.85
N ALA A 205 11.84 -0.58 -91.08
CA ALA A 205 13.05 0.04 -91.63
C ALA A 205 13.45 1.34 -90.90
N SER A 206 12.50 2.06 -90.33
CA SER A 206 12.75 3.28 -89.55
C SER A 206 13.13 3.00 -88.08
N GLY A 207 13.07 1.75 -87.61
CA GLY A 207 13.24 1.40 -86.21
C GLY A 207 12.08 1.80 -85.29
N LEU A 208 11.06 2.48 -85.82
CA LEU A 208 9.89 2.94 -85.06
C LEU A 208 9.05 1.78 -84.53
N ALA A 209 9.00 0.63 -85.25
CA ALA A 209 8.31 -0.56 -84.79
C ALA A 209 8.81 -1.07 -83.43
N GLU A 210 10.13 -1.05 -83.21
CA GLU A 210 10.75 -1.43 -81.93
C GLU A 210 10.39 -0.44 -80.82
N THR A 211 10.41 0.85 -81.12
CA THR A 211 10.02 1.89 -80.15
C THR A 211 8.56 1.79 -79.74
N LEU A 212 7.66 1.41 -80.66
CA LEU A 212 6.25 1.20 -80.36
C LEU A 212 6.03 -0.07 -79.53
N ARG A 213 6.73 -1.17 -79.86
CA ARG A 213 6.66 -2.41 -79.06
C ARG A 213 7.14 -2.18 -77.63
N THR A 214 8.29 -1.55 -77.45
CA THR A 214 8.82 -1.19 -76.12
C THR A 214 7.92 -0.21 -75.37
N ALA A 215 7.31 0.77 -76.06
CA ALA A 215 6.36 1.69 -75.44
C ALA A 215 5.06 0.97 -74.98
N LEU A 216 4.54 0.04 -75.78
CA LEU A 216 3.37 -0.77 -75.42
C LEU A 216 3.68 -1.69 -74.24
N GLU A 217 4.82 -2.37 -74.25
CA GLU A 217 5.27 -3.18 -73.12
C GLU A 217 5.43 -2.33 -71.85
N THR A 218 5.98 -1.12 -71.98
CA THR A 218 6.14 -0.19 -70.86
C THR A 218 4.77 0.29 -70.33
N ALA A 219 3.82 0.57 -71.22
CA ALA A 219 2.47 0.95 -70.85
C ALA A 219 1.73 -0.21 -70.17
N GLU A 220 1.90 -1.44 -70.65
CA GLU A 220 1.32 -2.65 -70.02
C GLU A 220 1.93 -2.89 -68.63
N ARG A 221 3.26 -2.82 -68.49
CA ARG A 221 3.93 -2.88 -67.19
C ARG A 221 3.42 -1.79 -66.24
N SER A 222 3.22 -0.57 -66.74
CA SER A 222 2.69 0.53 -65.93
C SER A 222 1.28 0.26 -65.43
N ARG A 223 0.38 -0.25 -66.30
CA ARG A 223 -0.98 -0.66 -65.90
C ARG A 223 -0.97 -1.76 -64.84
N ILE A 224 -0.08 -2.74 -64.97
CA ILE A 224 0.07 -3.81 -63.96
C ILE A 224 0.50 -3.22 -62.63
N VAL A 225 1.50 -2.33 -62.62
CA VAL A 225 1.97 -1.65 -61.41
C VAL A 225 0.87 -0.80 -60.78
N GLU A 226 0.13 -0.02 -61.56
CA GLU A 226 -1.02 0.77 -61.08
C GLU A 226 -2.09 -0.13 -60.44
N GLY A 227 -2.38 -1.29 -61.05
CA GLY A 227 -3.30 -2.28 -60.49
C GLY A 227 -2.82 -2.85 -59.15
N LEU A 228 -1.53 -3.19 -59.04
CA LEU A 228 -0.93 -3.68 -57.80
C LEU A 228 -0.91 -2.62 -56.70
N LEU A 229 -0.65 -1.36 -57.04
CA LEU A 229 -0.71 -0.23 -56.09
C LEU A 229 -2.14 -0.03 -55.59
N ALA A 230 -3.13 -0.01 -56.47
CA ALA A 230 -4.54 0.10 -56.10
C ALA A 230 -4.98 -1.07 -55.19
N GLN A 231 -4.54 -2.29 -55.49
CA GLN A 231 -4.81 -3.46 -54.65
C GLN A 231 -4.18 -3.32 -53.26
N ARG A 232 -2.90 -2.91 -53.19
CA ARG A 232 -2.20 -2.70 -51.92
C ARG A 232 -2.84 -1.59 -51.09
N ASP A 233 -3.29 -0.51 -51.73
CA ASP A 233 -3.96 0.59 -51.03
C ASP A 233 -5.33 0.17 -50.49
N ALA A 234 -6.08 -0.64 -51.25
CA ALA A 234 -7.33 -1.24 -50.78
C ALA A 234 -7.09 -2.21 -49.60
N GLU A 235 -6.03 -3.01 -49.65
CA GLU A 235 -5.66 -3.91 -48.55
C GLU A 235 -5.28 -3.13 -47.29
N LEU A 236 -4.51 -2.05 -47.42
CA LEU A 236 -4.17 -1.21 -46.28
C LEU A 236 -5.38 -0.48 -45.71
N ALA A 237 -6.29 0.02 -46.55
CA ALA A 237 -7.53 0.60 -46.10
C ALA A 237 -8.36 -0.41 -45.30
N ARG A 238 -8.45 -1.66 -45.78
CA ARG A 238 -9.12 -2.76 -45.08
C ARG A 238 -8.45 -3.07 -43.74
N ARG A 239 -7.14 -3.29 -43.71
CA ARG A 239 -6.41 -3.56 -42.46
C ARG A 239 -6.54 -2.40 -41.48
N GLY A 240 -6.49 -1.15 -41.95
CA GLY A 240 -6.69 0.04 -41.13
C GLY A 240 -8.10 0.14 -40.54
N ALA A 241 -9.14 -0.28 -41.28
CA ALA A 241 -10.49 -0.40 -40.74
C ALA A 241 -10.58 -1.50 -39.67
N GLU A 242 -10.05 -2.70 -39.96
CA GLU A 242 -10.01 -3.82 -39.00
C GLU A 242 -9.25 -3.47 -37.72
N HIS A 243 -8.14 -2.74 -37.82
CA HIS A 243 -7.39 -2.28 -36.65
C HIS A 243 -8.17 -1.28 -35.81
N ARG A 244 -8.83 -0.30 -36.43
CA ARG A 244 -9.67 0.68 -35.69
C ARG A 244 -10.84 0.00 -34.99
N GLU A 245 -11.51 -0.94 -35.65
CA GLU A 245 -12.60 -1.71 -35.03
C GLU A 245 -12.11 -2.53 -33.83
N ARG A 246 -10.94 -3.16 -33.93
CA ARG A 246 -10.32 -3.87 -32.79
C ARG A 246 -9.92 -2.93 -31.66
N GLU A 247 -9.38 -1.76 -31.97
CA GLU A 247 -9.03 -0.74 -30.97
C GLU A 247 -10.28 -0.23 -30.23
N GLU A 248 -11.35 0.08 -30.96
CA GLU A 248 -12.63 0.49 -30.39
C GLU A 248 -13.23 -0.60 -29.51
N ALA A 249 -13.19 -1.87 -29.95
CA ALA A 249 -13.64 -3.02 -29.17
C ALA A 249 -12.84 -3.19 -27.87
N LEU A 250 -11.51 -3.09 -27.92
CA LEU A 250 -10.65 -3.18 -26.73
C LEU A 250 -10.86 -2.01 -25.78
N VAL A 251 -11.09 -0.80 -26.30
CA VAL A 251 -11.43 0.37 -25.46
C VAL A 251 -12.77 0.15 -24.75
N ALA A 252 -13.77 -0.39 -25.44
CA ALA A 252 -15.06 -0.73 -24.85
C ALA A 252 -14.94 -1.83 -23.79
N GLU A 253 -14.17 -2.88 -24.05
CA GLU A 253 -13.90 -3.96 -23.10
C GLU A 253 -13.18 -3.44 -21.84
N LEU A 254 -12.15 -2.60 -22.01
CA LEU A 254 -11.45 -1.97 -20.90
C LEU A 254 -12.35 -1.04 -20.08
N ALA A 255 -13.27 -0.31 -20.74
CA ALA A 255 -14.24 0.52 -20.05
C ALA A 255 -15.22 -0.32 -19.23
N ALA A 256 -15.73 -1.42 -19.79
CA ALA A 256 -16.61 -2.35 -19.09
C ALA A 256 -15.91 -3.00 -17.89
N ALA A 257 -14.69 -3.51 -18.06
CA ALA A 257 -13.93 -4.13 -16.98
C ALA A 257 -13.59 -3.13 -15.85
N ARG A 258 -13.34 -1.86 -16.19
CA ARG A 258 -13.14 -0.79 -15.18
C ARG A 258 -14.43 -0.49 -14.41
N ALA A 259 -15.58 -0.47 -15.09
CA ALA A 259 -16.87 -0.24 -14.45
C ALA A 259 -17.23 -1.40 -13.51
N GLU A 260 -17.03 -2.64 -13.94
CA GLU A 260 -17.22 -3.84 -13.11
C GLU A 260 -16.30 -3.81 -11.88
N HIS A 261 -15.00 -3.60 -12.08
CA HIS A 261 -14.06 -3.52 -10.96
C HIS A 261 -14.41 -2.38 -9.98
N HIS A 262 -14.88 -1.24 -10.46
CA HIS A 262 -15.31 -0.16 -9.60
C HIS A 262 -16.55 -0.56 -8.77
N ALA A 263 -17.53 -1.22 -9.39
CA ALA A 263 -18.71 -1.73 -8.71
C ALA A 263 -18.36 -2.78 -7.64
N GLU A 264 -17.44 -3.71 -7.93
CA GLU A 264 -16.93 -4.67 -6.95
C GLU A 264 -16.26 -3.98 -5.76
N VAL A 265 -15.43 -2.97 -6.01
CA VAL A 265 -14.75 -2.22 -4.93
C VAL A 265 -15.77 -1.50 -4.04
N GLU A 266 -16.82 -0.90 -4.62
CA GLU A 266 -17.87 -0.24 -3.83
C GLU A 266 -18.73 -1.25 -3.06
N ALA A 267 -19.00 -2.44 -3.63
CA ALA A 267 -19.70 -3.51 -2.93
C ALA A 267 -18.91 -4.00 -1.71
N VAL A 268 -17.62 -4.30 -1.86
CA VAL A 268 -16.74 -4.71 -0.76
C VAL A 268 -16.61 -3.61 0.31
N ARG A 269 -16.55 -2.33 -0.10
CA ARG A 269 -16.55 -1.20 0.84
C ARG A 269 -17.86 -1.06 1.60
N ALA A 270 -18.98 -1.39 0.99
CA ALA A 270 -20.29 -1.38 1.66
C ALA A 270 -20.39 -2.53 2.66
N GLU A 271 -19.99 -3.74 2.28
CA GLU A 271 -19.92 -4.92 3.14
C GLU A 271 -19.03 -4.66 4.37
N HIS A 272 -17.80 -4.19 4.15
CA HIS A 272 -16.88 -3.90 5.25
C HIS A 272 -17.41 -2.82 6.22
N ARG A 273 -18.10 -1.80 5.71
CA ARG A 273 -18.75 -0.79 6.57
C ARG A 273 -19.88 -1.40 7.42
N ALA A 274 -20.65 -2.33 6.86
CA ALA A 274 -21.69 -3.03 7.57
C ALA A 274 -21.12 -3.95 8.67
N GLU A 275 -20.04 -4.69 8.37
CA GLU A 275 -19.34 -5.53 9.35
C GLU A 275 -18.79 -4.69 10.52
N VAL A 276 -18.14 -3.54 10.23
CA VAL A 276 -17.62 -2.65 11.27
C VAL A 276 -18.74 -2.09 12.15
N ALA A 277 -19.88 -1.72 11.56
CA ALA A 277 -21.04 -1.25 12.31
C ALA A 277 -21.59 -2.35 13.23
N GLN A 278 -21.73 -3.58 12.71
CA GLN A 278 -22.20 -4.73 13.48
C GLN A 278 -21.25 -5.07 14.64
N LEU A 279 -19.94 -5.09 14.40
CA LEU A 279 -18.94 -5.34 15.45
C LEU A 279 -18.94 -4.24 16.51
N SER A 280 -19.17 -2.99 16.12
CA SER A 280 -19.27 -1.87 17.06
C SER A 280 -20.49 -2.01 17.97
N GLU A 281 -21.66 -2.36 17.40
CA GLU A 281 -22.89 -2.60 18.17
C GLU A 281 -22.74 -3.80 19.13
N GLN A 282 -22.09 -4.87 18.67
CA GLN A 282 -21.77 -6.03 19.53
C GLN A 282 -20.85 -5.63 20.68
N HIS A 283 -19.79 -4.88 20.39
CA HIS A 283 -18.85 -4.40 21.40
C HIS A 283 -19.54 -3.50 22.45
N ASP A 284 -20.42 -2.60 22.02
CA ASP A 284 -21.16 -1.72 22.93
C ASP A 284 -22.14 -2.52 23.81
N THR A 285 -22.78 -3.54 23.24
CA THR A 285 -23.65 -4.47 23.98
C THR A 285 -22.85 -5.27 25.03
N ASP A 286 -21.70 -5.81 24.66
CA ASP A 286 -20.82 -6.55 25.56
C ASP A 286 -20.29 -5.65 26.68
N ARG A 287 -19.93 -4.41 26.35
CA ARG A 287 -19.52 -3.41 27.33
C ARG A 287 -20.62 -3.12 28.34
N ALA A 288 -21.85 -2.84 27.88
CA ALA A 288 -22.98 -2.58 28.76
C ALA A 288 -23.30 -3.79 29.66
N ARG A 289 -23.18 -5.01 29.13
CA ARG A 289 -23.31 -6.25 29.89
C ARG A 289 -22.26 -6.37 31.00
N LEU A 290 -20.99 -6.12 30.68
CA LEU A 290 -19.90 -6.18 31.65
C LEU A 290 -20.02 -5.09 32.73
N GLU A 291 -20.43 -3.88 32.36
CA GLU A 291 -20.71 -2.80 33.33
C GLU A 291 -21.83 -3.20 34.30
N SER A 292 -22.93 -3.77 33.78
CA SER A 292 -24.03 -4.29 34.60
C SER A 292 -23.60 -5.43 35.55
N GLN A 293 -22.80 -6.38 35.04
CA GLN A 293 -22.25 -7.47 35.85
C GLN A 293 -21.35 -6.94 36.98
N ARG A 294 -20.43 -6.02 36.66
CA ARG A 294 -19.55 -5.39 37.65
C ARG A 294 -20.37 -4.65 38.72
N ASP A 295 -21.38 -3.90 38.34
CA ASP A 295 -22.19 -3.13 39.28
C ASP A 295 -22.98 -4.06 40.22
N ALA A 296 -23.48 -5.19 39.71
CA ALA A 296 -24.12 -6.23 40.52
C ALA A 296 -23.14 -6.90 41.49
N GLU A 297 -21.91 -7.22 41.05
CA GLU A 297 -20.85 -7.77 41.91
C GLU A 297 -20.46 -6.79 43.03
N VAL A 298 -20.28 -5.51 42.71
CA VAL A 298 -19.98 -4.46 43.70
C VAL A 298 -21.11 -4.33 44.71
N ALA A 299 -22.37 -4.32 44.28
CA ALA A 299 -23.51 -4.27 45.19
C ALA A 299 -23.57 -5.50 46.12
N CYS A 300 -23.29 -6.68 45.59
CA CYS A 300 -23.21 -7.92 46.37
C CYS A 300 -22.11 -7.86 47.44
N LEU A 301 -20.90 -7.44 47.06
CA LEU A 301 -19.77 -7.29 47.97
C LEU A 301 -20.04 -6.26 49.07
N LEU A 302 -20.64 -5.11 48.72
CA LEU A 302 -21.02 -4.10 49.71
C LEU A 302 -22.05 -4.65 50.71
N SER A 303 -23.03 -5.42 50.23
CA SER A 303 -24.01 -6.06 51.12
C SER A 303 -23.37 -7.10 52.04
N GLN A 304 -22.41 -7.90 51.54
CA GLN A 304 -21.67 -8.88 52.33
C GLN A 304 -20.83 -8.19 53.40
N HIS A 305 -20.05 -7.18 53.03
CA HIS A 305 -19.25 -6.41 53.99
C HIS A 305 -20.09 -5.70 55.04
N GLN A 306 -21.25 -5.17 54.68
CA GLN A 306 -22.15 -4.56 55.65
C GLN A 306 -22.66 -5.59 56.67
N ALA A 307 -23.04 -6.79 56.22
CA ALA A 307 -23.45 -7.88 57.10
C ALA A 307 -22.31 -8.35 58.01
N GLU A 308 -21.08 -8.45 57.50
CA GLU A 308 -19.88 -8.77 58.29
C GLU A 308 -19.61 -7.72 59.37
N LEU A 309 -19.72 -6.42 59.03
CA LEU A 309 -19.54 -5.33 60.00
C LEU A 309 -20.61 -5.34 61.09
N ASP A 310 -21.85 -5.62 60.74
CA ASP A 310 -22.95 -5.70 61.71
C ASP A 310 -22.80 -6.93 62.62
N SER A 311 -22.35 -8.07 62.09
CA SER A 311 -21.98 -9.25 62.89
C SER A 311 -20.85 -8.92 63.87
N LEU A 312 -19.76 -8.31 63.39
CA LEU A 312 -18.61 -7.96 64.21
C LEU A 312 -18.98 -6.96 65.32
N ARG A 313 -19.85 -5.99 65.03
CA ARG A 313 -20.38 -5.06 66.03
C ARG A 313 -21.21 -5.78 67.10
N ALA A 314 -22.07 -6.70 66.70
CA ALA A 314 -22.87 -7.49 67.64
C ALA A 314 -21.98 -8.35 68.55
N ASP A 315 -20.97 -9.01 67.98
CA ASP A 315 -19.99 -9.80 68.73
C ASP A 315 -19.22 -8.94 69.74
N HIS A 316 -18.73 -7.77 69.31
CA HIS A 316 -18.01 -6.84 70.19
C HIS A 316 -18.90 -6.30 71.33
N GLN A 317 -20.17 -5.98 71.03
CA GLN A 317 -21.12 -5.56 72.07
C GLN A 317 -21.40 -6.68 73.09
N ALA A 318 -21.53 -7.92 72.62
CA ALA A 318 -21.70 -9.08 73.49
C ALA A 318 -20.47 -9.31 74.38
N GLU A 319 -19.26 -9.18 73.82
CA GLU A 319 -18.00 -9.28 74.57
C GLU A 319 -17.89 -8.18 75.64
N LEU A 320 -18.16 -6.92 75.29
CA LEU A 320 -18.20 -5.82 76.26
C LEU A 320 -19.23 -6.04 77.37
N GLY A 321 -20.39 -6.63 77.02
CA GLY A 321 -21.41 -7.03 78.00
C GLY A 321 -20.89 -8.06 78.99
N ARG A 322 -20.17 -9.09 78.51
CA ARG A 322 -19.54 -10.11 79.36
C ARG A 322 -18.47 -9.50 80.27
N VAL A 323 -17.54 -8.73 79.71
CA VAL A 323 -16.46 -8.08 80.48
C VAL A 323 -17.02 -7.18 81.59
N ARG A 324 -18.09 -6.42 81.32
CA ARG A 324 -18.74 -5.59 82.35
C ARG A 324 -19.40 -6.42 83.44
N ALA A 325 -20.07 -7.51 83.08
CA ALA A 325 -20.70 -8.41 84.04
C ALA A 325 -19.65 -9.07 84.94
N ASP A 326 -18.56 -9.58 84.35
CA ASP A 326 -17.43 -10.17 85.06
C ASP A 326 -16.78 -9.16 86.01
N HIS A 327 -16.52 -7.93 85.53
CA HIS A 327 -15.97 -6.86 86.37
C HIS A 327 -16.89 -6.49 87.54
N THR A 328 -18.21 -6.42 87.31
CA THR A 328 -19.19 -6.14 88.38
C THR A 328 -19.19 -7.24 89.43
N ALA A 329 -19.10 -8.51 89.00
CA ALA A 329 -19.02 -9.65 89.89
C ALA A 329 -17.72 -9.64 90.71
N ASP A 330 -16.59 -9.31 90.09
CA ASP A 330 -15.30 -9.17 90.78
C ASP A 330 -15.32 -8.04 91.82
N VAL A 331 -15.90 -6.88 91.50
CA VAL A 331 -16.06 -5.77 92.46
C VAL A 331 -16.92 -6.21 93.64
N ALA A 332 -18.08 -6.82 93.39
CA ALA A 332 -18.95 -7.31 94.46
C ALA A 332 -18.27 -8.38 95.34
N ARG A 333 -17.45 -9.26 94.74
CA ARG A 333 -16.65 -10.24 95.47
C ARG A 333 -15.63 -9.55 96.38
N LEU A 334 -14.86 -8.60 95.86
CA LEU A 334 -13.85 -7.86 96.62
C LEU A 334 -14.48 -7.04 97.76
N GLU A 335 -15.63 -6.41 97.54
CA GLU A 335 -16.37 -5.69 98.59
C GLU A 335 -16.80 -6.64 99.71
N ALA A 336 -17.28 -7.83 99.37
CA ALA A 336 -17.69 -8.85 100.34
C ALA A 336 -16.49 -9.38 101.15
N GLU A 337 -15.37 -9.66 100.48
CA GLU A 337 -14.10 -10.07 101.10
C GLU A 337 -13.61 -8.98 102.07
N HIS A 338 -13.54 -7.72 101.62
CA HIS A 338 -13.11 -6.59 102.45
C HIS A 338 -14.04 -6.38 103.66
N ALA A 339 -15.36 -6.49 103.48
CA ALA A 339 -16.31 -6.38 104.58
C ALA A 339 -16.12 -7.51 105.62
N ALA A 340 -15.80 -8.72 105.17
CA ALA A 340 -15.51 -9.84 106.05
C ALA A 340 -14.20 -9.61 106.83
N GLU A 341 -13.14 -9.14 106.18
CA GLU A 341 -11.88 -8.76 106.82
C GLU A 341 -12.08 -7.66 107.88
N VAL A 342 -12.80 -6.59 107.56
CA VAL A 342 -13.09 -5.50 108.49
C VAL A 342 -13.85 -6.00 109.72
N ARG A 343 -14.85 -6.88 109.54
CA ARG A 343 -15.56 -7.51 110.67
C ARG A 343 -14.62 -8.34 111.52
N TRP A 344 -13.78 -9.16 110.90
CA TRP A 344 -12.80 -9.99 111.59
C TRP A 344 -11.85 -9.13 112.44
N PHE A 345 -11.28 -8.06 111.86
CA PHE A 345 -10.43 -7.11 112.60
C PHE A 345 -11.15 -6.46 113.78
N ARG A 346 -12.41 -6.04 113.61
CA ARG A 346 -13.20 -5.46 114.71
C ARG A 346 -13.39 -6.45 115.85
N THR A 347 -13.80 -7.69 115.54
CA THR A 347 -13.97 -8.73 116.54
C THR A 347 -12.67 -9.10 117.25
N ALA A 348 -11.55 -9.12 116.53
CA ALA A 348 -10.23 -9.39 117.09
C ALA A 348 -9.78 -8.26 118.03
N HIS A 349 -10.02 -7.01 117.63
CA HIS A 349 -9.72 -5.83 118.44
C HIS A 349 -10.61 -5.72 119.68
N GLU A 350 -11.91 -6.02 119.58
CA GLU A 350 -12.81 -6.09 120.72
C GLU A 350 -12.36 -7.15 121.73
N ALA A 351 -12.01 -8.35 121.25
CA ALA A 351 -11.47 -9.41 122.10
C ALA A 351 -10.16 -9.01 122.79
N GLU A 352 -9.27 -8.30 122.10
CA GLU A 352 -8.03 -7.78 122.68
C GLU A 352 -8.29 -6.68 123.71
N LEU A 353 -9.23 -5.77 123.46
CA LEU A 353 -9.65 -4.76 124.44
C LEU A 353 -10.24 -5.41 125.69
N ASP A 354 -11.09 -6.41 125.54
CA ASP A 354 -11.68 -7.12 126.68
C ASP A 354 -10.63 -7.89 127.47
N ARG A 355 -9.65 -8.49 126.79
CA ARG A 355 -8.46 -9.08 127.42
C ARG A 355 -7.68 -8.03 128.22
N LEU A 356 -7.34 -6.89 127.61
CA LEU A 356 -6.60 -5.82 128.27
C LEU A 356 -7.37 -5.23 129.46
N ARG A 357 -8.69 -5.07 129.34
CA ARG A 357 -9.56 -4.65 130.45
C ARG A 357 -9.55 -5.67 131.58
N GLY A 358 -9.64 -6.96 131.25
CA GLY A 358 -9.52 -8.04 132.23
C GLY A 358 -8.17 -8.02 132.95
N ASP A 359 -7.07 -7.87 132.21
CA ASP A 359 -5.72 -7.76 132.77
C ASP A 359 -5.56 -6.52 133.67
N LEU A 360 -6.15 -5.37 133.29
CA LEU A 360 -6.16 -4.16 134.10
C LEU A 360 -7.01 -4.30 135.36
N ALA A 361 -8.18 -4.94 135.28
CA ALA A 361 -9.02 -5.22 136.44
C ALA A 361 -8.30 -6.16 137.43
N ALA A 362 -7.68 -7.23 136.93
CA ALA A 362 -6.86 -8.12 137.75
C ALA A 362 -5.66 -7.40 138.38
N ARG A 363 -5.03 -6.46 137.67
CA ARG A 363 -3.98 -5.59 138.24
C ARG A 363 -4.51 -4.62 139.28
N ALA A 364 -5.71 -4.07 139.10
CA ALA A 364 -6.35 -3.18 140.07
C ALA A 364 -6.73 -3.94 141.36
N ASP A 365 -7.29 -5.15 141.22
CA ASP A 365 -7.63 -6.02 142.36
C ASP A 365 -6.38 -6.58 143.07
N GLY A 366 -5.26 -6.73 142.34
CA GLY A 366 -3.95 -7.08 142.89
C GLY A 366 -3.12 -5.89 143.38
N ALA A 367 -3.55 -4.66 143.11
CA ALA A 367 -2.90 -3.46 143.61
C ALA A 367 -3.50 -3.11 144.98
N GLU A 368 -2.82 -3.58 146.05
CA GLU A 368 -2.97 -3.01 147.39
C GLU A 368 -3.06 -1.47 147.31
N PRO A 369 -3.97 -0.82 148.07
CA PRO A 369 -4.18 0.61 148.01
C PRO A 369 -2.93 1.33 148.55
N ARG A 370 -1.98 1.61 147.66
CA ARG A 370 -0.85 2.48 147.93
C ARG A 370 -1.32 3.93 147.80
N ASP A 371 -1.52 4.54 148.96
CA ASP A 371 -1.47 5.98 149.18
C ASP A 371 -0.30 6.63 148.42
N ALA A 372 -0.61 7.54 147.50
CA ALA A 372 0.19 8.70 147.07
C ALA A 372 -0.56 9.39 145.90
N VAL A 373 -1.14 10.59 146.03
CA VAL A 373 -0.52 11.93 146.12
C VAL A 373 0.32 12.28 144.87
N VAL A 374 0.20 13.56 144.42
CA VAL A 374 0.96 14.28 143.36
C VAL A 374 0.25 14.29 141.98
N GLU A 375 -0.60 15.27 141.66
CA GLU A 375 -0.41 16.68 141.24
C GLU A 375 -0.60 16.88 139.71
N PRO A 376 -1.15 18.03 139.28
CA PRO A 376 -1.53 18.31 137.91
C PRO A 376 -0.34 18.84 137.10
N ARG A 377 -0.20 18.41 135.84
CA ARG A 377 0.71 19.06 134.90
C ARG A 377 0.03 19.26 133.56
N GLY A 378 -0.22 20.54 133.26
CA GLY A 378 -0.65 21.00 131.95
C GLY A 378 0.43 20.83 130.88
N GLY A 379 -0.03 20.93 129.64
CA GLY A 379 0.75 20.88 128.40
C GLY A 379 -0.22 20.58 127.27
N SER A 380 -0.85 21.61 126.72
CA SER A 380 -0.45 22.25 125.45
C SER A 380 -0.91 21.47 124.21
N GLU A 381 -1.97 22.01 123.59
CA GLU A 381 -2.14 22.18 122.13
C GLU A 381 -0.85 22.04 121.30
N PRO A 382 -0.91 21.56 120.05
CA PRO A 382 -1.43 22.44 119.00
C PRO A 382 -2.23 21.78 117.86
N ALA A 383 -2.91 22.66 117.15
CA ALA A 383 -3.50 22.48 115.81
C ALA A 383 -2.48 22.08 114.73
N ASP A 384 -2.94 21.34 113.71
CA ASP A 384 -2.71 21.64 112.29
C ASP A 384 -3.52 20.63 111.43
N SER A 385 -4.46 21.04 110.57
CA SER A 385 -4.26 21.48 109.17
C SER A 385 -3.84 20.29 108.29
N LEU A 386 -4.60 19.76 107.31
CA LEU A 386 -5.05 20.37 106.05
C LEU A 386 -5.77 19.29 105.17
N PRO A 387 -6.35 19.65 104.00
CA PRO A 387 -7.39 18.90 103.31
C PRO A 387 -6.85 17.88 102.31
N VAL A 388 -7.69 16.94 101.90
CA VAL A 388 -7.43 16.13 100.71
C VAL A 388 -8.60 16.31 99.74
N THR A 389 -8.21 16.81 98.57
CA THR A 389 -8.96 17.06 97.32
C THR A 389 -9.58 15.81 96.73
#